data_AF-A0A2G8ITP6-F1
#
_entry.id   AF-A0A2G8ITP6-F1
#
_cell.length_a   1.000
_cell.length_b   1.000
_cell.length_c   1.000
_cell.angle_alpha   90.00
_cell.angle_beta   90.00
_cell.angle_gamma   90.00
#
_symmetry.space_group_name_H-M   'P 1'
#
loop_
_entity.id
_entity.type
_entity.pdbx_description
1 polymer ?
#
loop_
_entity_poly.entity_id
_entity_poly.type
_entity_poly.pdbx_seq_one_letter_code
_entity_poly.pdbx_strand_id
1 'polypeptide(L)' 'MMKIVKVKIEEILEKEKLSLRAFADKCGIRHAALSELMNGKRQNINFGHIEKIANTFGIEDINKIITLEEK' A
#
# COMPACT_ATOMS: atom_id res chain seq x y z
N MET A 1 23.55 -7.40 -0.89
CA MET A 1 22.07 -7.43 -0.72
C MET A 1 21.52 -6.07 -1.08
N MET A 2 20.49 -6.03 -1.92
CA MET A 2 19.79 -4.78 -2.26
C MET A 2 18.53 -4.69 -1.41
N LYS A 3 18.30 -3.54 -0.78
CA LYS A 3 17.05 -3.26 -0.06
C LYS A 3 16.06 -2.61 -1.02
N ILE A 4 14.79 -3.01 -0.95
CA ILE A 4 13.69 -2.38 -1.68
C ILE A 4 12.59 -1.94 -0.74
N VAL A 5 11.79 -0.97 -1.17
CA VAL A 5 10.57 -0.57 -0.45
C VAL A 5 9.45 -1.52 -0.81
N LYS A 6 8.85 -2.15 0.19
CA LYS A 6 7.61 -2.93 0.08
C LYS A 6 6.46 -2.15 0.68
N VAL A 7 5.34 -2.16 -0.04
CA VAL A 7 4.07 -1.59 0.44
C VAL A 7 3.24 -2.71 1.04
N LYS A 8 2.77 -2.51 2.27
CA LYS A 8 2.07 -3.51 3.10
C LYS A 8 0.57 -3.60 2.77
N ILE A 9 0.22 -3.64 1.48
CA ILE A 9 -1.19 -3.60 1.03
C ILE A 9 -1.97 -4.80 1.58
N GLU A 10 -1.41 -6.02 1.48
CA GLU A 10 -2.06 -7.24 1.96
C GLU A 10 -2.36 -7.18 3.47
N GLU A 11 -1.40 -6.73 4.27
CA GLU A 11 -1.54 -6.59 5.72
C GLU A 11 -2.66 -5.62 6.09
N ILE A 12 -2.80 -4.50 5.35
CA ILE A 12 -3.88 -3.54 5.58
C ILE A 12 -5.23 -4.13 5.16
N LEU A 13 -5.30 -4.84 4.02
CA LEU A 13 -6.54 -5.47 3.56
C LEU A 13 -7.07 -6.51 4.56
N GLU A 14 -6.18 -7.35 5.09
CA GLU A 14 -6.53 -8.37 6.09
C GLU A 14 -7.05 -7.72 7.38
N LYS A 15 -6.33 -6.72 7.88
CA LYS A 15 -6.70 -5.99 9.11
C LYS A 15 -8.06 -5.31 8.99
N GLU A 16 -8.31 -4.63 7.87
CA GLU A 16 -9.54 -3.88 7.62
C GLU A 16 -10.67 -4.76 7.06
N LYS A 17 -10.41 -6.05 6.79
CA LYS A 17 -11.33 -7.02 6.16
C LYS A 17 -11.91 -6.50 4.85
N LEU A 18 -11.06 -5.92 4.00
CA LEU A 18 -11.43 -5.33 2.72
C LEU A 18 -10.94 -6.15 1.54
N SER A 19 -11.69 -6.10 0.44
CA SER A 19 -11.17 -6.49 -0.86
C SER A 19 -10.25 -5.39 -1.40
N LEU A 20 -9.32 -5.76 -2.30
CA LEU A 20 -8.46 -4.79 -2.99
C LEU A 20 -9.27 -3.70 -3.72
N ARG A 21 -10.44 -4.07 -4.26
CA ARG A 21 -11.38 -3.13 -4.90
C ARG A 21 -11.93 -2.12 -3.90
N ALA A 22 -12.47 -2.58 -2.78
CA ALA A 22 -13.02 -1.69 -1.76
C ALA A 22 -11.95 -0.76 -1.18
N PHE A 23 -10.72 -1.26 -0.99
CA PHE A 23 -9.59 -0.47 -0.55
C PHE A 23 -9.19 0.61 -1.57
N ALA A 24 -9.13 0.24 -2.86
CA ALA A 24 -8.85 1.17 -3.95
C ALA A 24 -9.85 2.33 -4.00
N ASP A 25 -11.15 1.99 -3.89
CA ASP A 25 -12.24 2.96 -3.89
C ASP A 25 -12.14 3.89 -2.67
N LYS A 26 -11.93 3.33 -1.46
CA LYS A 26 -11.78 4.12 -0.22
C LYS A 26 -10.58 5.07 -0.27
N CYS A 27 -9.43 4.62 -0.76
CA CYS A 27 -8.21 5.44 -0.81
C CYS A 27 -8.22 6.44 -1.98
N GLY A 28 -9.13 6.32 -2.94
CA GLY A 28 -9.05 7.07 -4.19
C GLY A 28 -7.75 6.78 -4.96
N ILE A 29 -7.32 5.51 -4.98
CA ILE A 29 -6.16 5.02 -5.73
C ILE A 29 -6.65 3.99 -6.74
N ARG A 30 -6.14 4.03 -7.97
CA ARG A 30 -6.55 3.08 -9.02
C ARG A 30 -6.28 1.63 -8.58
N HIS A 31 -7.31 0.77 -8.67
CA HIS A 31 -7.20 -0.66 -8.38
C HIS A 31 -6.02 -1.33 -9.10
N ALA A 32 -5.82 -1.02 -10.39
CA ALA A 32 -4.69 -1.56 -11.16
C ALA A 32 -3.33 -1.17 -10.58
N ALA A 33 -3.17 0.08 -10.10
CA ALA A 33 -1.90 0.52 -9.52
C ALA A 33 -1.59 -0.22 -8.21
N LEU A 34 -2.60 -0.44 -7.37
CA LEU A 34 -2.45 -1.20 -6.13
C LEU A 34 -2.20 -2.69 -6.41
N SER A 35 -2.87 -3.26 -7.41
CA SER A 35 -2.63 -4.64 -7.85
C SER A 35 -1.21 -4.83 -8.38
N GLU A 36 -0.69 -3.89 -9.16
CA GLU A 36 0.70 -3.91 -9.64
C GLU A 36 1.71 -3.79 -8.50
N LEU A 37 1.44 -2.93 -7.50
CA LEU A 37 2.28 -2.79 -6.30
C LEU A 37 2.31 -4.07 -5.48
N MET A 38 1.14 -4.66 -5.21
CA MET A 38 0.98 -5.88 -4.42
C MET A 38 1.69 -7.07 -5.07
N ASN A 39 1.62 -7.19 -6.40
CA ASN A 39 2.26 -8.27 -7.15
C ASN A 39 3.72 -7.97 -7.54
N GLY A 40 4.32 -6.88 -7.06
CA GLY A 40 5.70 -6.49 -7.37
C GLY A 40 5.97 -6.08 -8.83
N LYS A 41 4.94 -5.98 -9.67
CA LYS A 41 5.04 -5.50 -11.07
C LYS A 41 5.37 -4.01 -11.14
N ARG A 42 4.97 -3.26 -10.11
CA ARG A 42 5.33 -1.85 -9.89
C ARG A 42 6.07 -1.75 -8.57
N GLN A 43 7.22 -1.08 -8.56
CA GLN A 43 7.98 -0.77 -7.34
C GLN A 43 7.86 0.70 -6.91
N ASN A 44 7.42 1.57 -7.81
CA ASN A 44 7.30 3.00 -7.54
C ASN A 44 5.96 3.31 -6.85
N ILE A 45 6.04 3.66 -5.56
CA ILE A 45 4.98 4.32 -4.80
C ILE A 45 5.39 5.78 -4.55
N ASN A 46 4.48 6.72 -4.79
CA ASN A 46 4.72 8.14 -4.50
C ASN A 46 4.14 8.52 -3.12
N PHE A 47 4.54 9.68 -2.60
CA PHE A 47 4.06 10.17 -1.31
C PHE A 47 2.55 10.38 -1.27
N GLY A 48 1.94 10.85 -2.35
CA GLY A 48 0.48 11.04 -2.42
C GLY A 48 -0.33 9.74 -2.25
N HIS A 49 0.20 8.58 -2.67
CA HIS A 49 -0.44 7.29 -2.36
C HIS A 49 -0.34 6.96 -0.87
N ILE A 50 0.82 7.21 -0.25
CA ILE A 50 1.05 6.97 1.18
C ILE A 50 0.12 7.86 2.01
N GLU A 51 0.05 9.15 1.70
CA GLU A 51 -0.83 10.12 2.35
C GLU A 51 -2.31 9.73 2.21
N LYS A 52 -2.74 9.30 1.02
CA LYS A 52 -4.12 8.83 0.81
C LYS A 52 -4.46 7.63 1.69
N ILE A 53 -3.59 6.64 1.74
CA ILE A 53 -3.78 5.46 2.61
C ILE A 53 -3.81 5.91 4.08
N ALA A 54 -2.86 6.76 4.48
CA ALA A 54 -2.74 7.25 5.84
C ALA A 54 -4.01 7.98 6.31
N ASN A 55 -4.49 8.94 5.51
CA ASN A 55 -5.69 9.71 5.81
C ASN A 55 -6.96 8.85 5.79
N THR A 56 -7.05 7.86 4.89
CA THR A 56 -8.24 6.99 4.76
C THR A 56 -8.43 6.11 6.00
N PHE A 57 -7.34 5.64 6.60
CA PHE A 57 -7.38 4.68 7.71
C PHE A 57 -6.90 5.27 9.05
N GLY A 58 -6.67 6.59 9.11
CA GLY A 58 -6.16 7.26 10.32
C GLY A 58 -4.81 6.71 10.79
N ILE A 59 -3.90 6.40 9.85
CA ILE A 59 -2.58 5.86 10.16
C ILE A 59 -1.60 7.01 10.40
N GLU A 60 -1.09 7.11 11.61
CA GLU A 60 -0.06 8.10 11.99
C GLU A 60 1.38 7.57 11.84
N ASP A 61 1.55 6.24 11.84
CA ASP A 61 2.85 5.58 11.71
C ASP A 61 3.03 5.00 10.30
N ILE A 62 3.92 5.62 9.52
CA ILE A 62 4.22 5.21 8.14
C ILE A 62 4.72 3.76 8.03
N ASN A 63 5.29 3.19 9.10
CA ASN A 63 5.72 1.79 9.13
C ASN A 63 4.55 0.80 9.02
N LYS A 64 3.30 1.25 9.19
CA LYS A 64 2.10 0.46 8.91
C LYS A 64 1.76 0.41 7.42
N ILE A 65 2.38 1.24 6.58
CA ILE A 65 2.11 1.33 5.13
C ILE A 65 3.29 0.77 4.33
N ILE A 66 4.53 1.04 4.74
CA ILE A 66 5.73 0.60 4.03
C ILE A 66 6.77 -0.04 4.95
N THR A 67 7.66 -0.83 4.36
CA THR A 67 8.86 -1.37 5.02
C THR A 67 9.99 -1.52 4.00
N LEU A 68 11.20 -1.78 4.49
CA LEU A 68 12.30 -2.27 3.68
C LEU A 68 12.32 -3.80 3.71
N GLU A 69 12.56 -4.43 2.57
CA GLU A 69 12.82 -5.88 2.45
C GLU A 69 14.08 -6.16 1.64
N GLU A 70 14.65 -7.35 1.80
CA GLU A 70 15.77 -7.81 0.99
C GLU A 70 15.27 -8.40 -0.33
N LYS A 71 16.00 -8.10 -1.40
CA LYS A 71 15.78 -8.65 -2.74
C LYS A 71 16.99 -9.46 -3.18
#